data_AF-A0A3D9CKS9-F1
#
_entry.id   AF-A0A3D9CKS9-F1
#
_cell.length_a   1.000
_cell.length_b   1.000
_cell.length_c   1.000
_cell.angle_alpha   90.00
_cell.angle_beta   90.00
_cell.angle_gamma   90.00
#
_symmetry.space_group_name_H-M   'P 1'
#
loop_
_entity.id
_entity.type
_entity.pdbx_description
1 polymer ?
#
loop_
_entity_poly.entity_id
_entity_poly.type
_entity_poly.pdbx_seq_one_letter_code
_entity_poly.pdbx_strand_id
1 'polypeptide(L)'
;MILQIMRLKNKIVFMLVTCMLLSCKRKSNISEAITKEAEEMVAKTSTNKSRSVLYLYTDVVEKDSLIGIAYGLPVYEKDKYYLKMVNTTPLLIEQKIYKTYFQNEELLLCNNHKYFRSETYFPNIGEPYYVNIYIYNGKVTNIEHQNVPE
;
A
#
# COMPACT_ATOMS: atom_id res chain seq x y z
N MET A 1 3.47 33.83 44.46
CA MET A 1 2.81 33.91 43.13
C MET A 1 3.66 33.34 41.98
N ILE A 2 4.99 33.52 41.98
CA ILE A 2 5.89 33.06 40.89
C ILE A 2 5.96 31.51 40.76
N LEU A 3 5.90 30.78 41.87
CA LEU A 3 6.03 29.31 41.89
C LEU A 3 4.86 28.56 41.22
N GLN A 4 3.65 29.14 41.27
CA GLN A 4 2.47 28.56 40.61
C GLN A 4 2.52 28.73 39.08
N ILE A 5 3.08 29.84 38.59
CA ILE A 5 3.25 30.11 37.16
C ILE A 5 4.29 29.17 36.54
N MET A 6 5.38 28.86 37.27
CA MET A 6 6.41 27.91 36.81
C MET A 6 5.86 26.47 36.75
N ARG A 7 5.05 26.05 37.73
CA ARG A 7 4.39 24.72 37.69
C ARG A 7 3.39 24.59 36.54
N LEU A 8 2.70 25.67 36.18
CA LEU A 8 1.75 25.66 35.07
C LEU A 8 2.46 25.58 33.71
N LYS A 9 3.56 26.32 33.52
CA LYS A 9 4.39 26.24 32.31
C LYS A 9 4.94 24.83 32.06
N ASN A 10 5.46 24.16 33.11
CA ASN A 10 5.96 22.79 32.98
C ASN A 10 4.85 21.79 32.61
N LYS A 11 3.62 21.96 33.13
CA LYS A 11 2.48 21.10 32.73
C LYS A 11 2.09 21.32 31.27
N ILE A 12 2.07 22.55 30.80
CA ILE A 12 1.74 22.88 29.40
C ILE A 12 2.79 22.32 28.44
N VAL A 13 4.08 22.47 28.76
CA VAL A 13 5.18 21.90 27.97
C VAL A 13 5.09 20.38 27.96
N PHE A 14 4.83 19.74 29.11
CA PHE A 14 4.68 18.28 29.18
C PHE A 14 3.46 17.78 28.38
N MET A 15 2.35 18.51 28.40
CA MET A 15 1.12 18.19 27.65
C MET A 15 1.31 18.38 26.13
N LEU A 16 2.06 19.40 25.70
CA LEU A 16 2.42 19.61 24.30
C LEU A 16 3.40 18.55 23.78
N VAL A 17 4.43 18.20 24.58
CA VAL A 17 5.39 17.15 24.23
C VAL A 17 4.72 15.78 24.19
N THR A 18 3.80 15.48 25.12
CA THR A 18 3.01 14.24 25.06
C THR A 18 2.02 14.22 23.89
N CYS A 19 1.37 15.34 23.53
CA CYS A 19 0.53 15.41 22.32
C CYS A 19 1.32 15.24 21.03
N MET A 20 2.56 15.74 20.96
CA MET A 20 3.44 15.54 19.80
C MET A 20 3.97 14.11 19.71
N LEU A 21 4.21 13.44 20.85
CA LEU A 21 4.62 12.03 20.90
C LEU A 21 3.45 11.04 20.66
N LEU A 22 2.20 11.47 20.94
CA LEU A 22 0.98 10.70 20.67
C LEU A 22 0.46 10.84 19.23
N SER A 23 1.10 11.66 18.39
CA SER A 23 0.99 11.53 16.94
C SER A 23 1.78 10.30 16.45
N CYS A 24 1.50 9.14 17.04
CA CYS A 24 1.68 7.89 16.34
C CYS A 24 0.85 8.00 15.06
N LYS A 25 1.53 8.12 13.91
CA LYS A 25 0.93 8.04 12.58
C LYS A 25 0.01 6.81 12.56
N ARG A 26 -1.31 7.01 12.75
CA ARG A 26 -2.29 5.92 12.67
C ARG A 26 -2.16 5.37 11.26
N LYS A 27 -1.66 4.14 11.12
CA LYS A 27 -1.74 3.42 9.85
C LYS A 27 -3.21 3.35 9.48
N SER A 28 -3.52 3.64 8.23
CA SER A 28 -4.88 3.48 7.73
C SER A 28 -5.24 2.00 7.80
N ASN A 29 -6.38 1.63 8.39
CA ASN A 29 -6.87 0.25 8.40
C ASN A 29 -6.90 -0.35 6.97
N ILE A 30 -7.05 0.50 5.95
CA ILE A 30 -7.01 0.10 4.55
C ILE A 30 -5.58 -0.25 4.10
N SER A 31 -4.57 0.57 4.43
CA SER A 31 -3.17 0.27 4.08
C SER A 31 -2.67 -1.04 4.70
N GLU A 32 -3.15 -1.36 5.91
CA GLU A 32 -2.86 -2.61 6.59
C GLU A 32 -3.54 -3.79 5.90
N ALA A 33 -4.84 -3.66 5.56
CA ALA A 33 -5.55 -4.68 4.78
C ALA A 33 -4.88 -4.96 3.43
N ILE A 34 -4.52 -3.92 2.68
CA ILE A 34 -3.81 -4.07 1.40
C ILE A 34 -2.47 -4.79 1.60
N THR A 35 -1.69 -4.40 2.61
CA THR A 35 -0.39 -5.01 2.88
C THR A 35 -0.54 -6.48 3.25
N LYS A 36 -1.54 -6.81 4.09
CA LYS A 36 -1.82 -8.18 4.50
C LYS A 36 -2.23 -9.05 3.31
N GLU A 37 -3.13 -8.57 2.45
CA GLU A 37 -3.52 -9.32 1.25
C GLU A 37 -2.34 -9.52 0.29
N ALA A 38 -1.47 -8.52 0.13
CA ALA A 38 -0.24 -8.66 -0.64
C ALA A 38 0.70 -9.71 -0.04
N GLU A 39 0.84 -9.77 1.30
CA GLU A 39 1.63 -10.79 2.00
C GLU A 39 1.04 -12.20 1.78
N GLU A 40 -0.28 -12.35 1.88
CA GLU A 40 -0.96 -13.61 1.62
C GLU A 40 -0.81 -14.06 0.18
N MET A 41 -0.87 -13.14 -0.78
CA MET A 41 -0.60 -13.42 -2.20
C MET A 41 0.84 -13.92 -2.41
N VAL A 42 1.83 -13.30 -1.74
CA VAL A 42 3.24 -13.76 -1.76
C VAL A 42 3.39 -15.15 -1.17
N ALA A 43 2.70 -15.45 -0.07
CA ALA A 43 2.76 -16.76 0.56
C ALA A 43 2.11 -17.87 -0.28
N LYS A 44 0.98 -17.58 -0.95
CA LYS A 44 0.20 -18.55 -1.73
C LYS A 44 0.74 -18.78 -3.16
N THR A 45 1.54 -17.87 -3.69
CA THR A 45 2.12 -18.04 -5.03
C THR A 45 3.33 -18.94 -4.95
N SER A 46 3.22 -20.16 -5.50
CA SER A 46 4.31 -21.13 -5.54
C SER A 46 5.59 -20.53 -6.16
N THR A 47 6.74 -20.98 -5.67
CA THR A 47 8.12 -20.52 -5.95
C THR A 47 8.55 -20.49 -7.43
N ASN A 48 7.65 -20.73 -8.39
CA ASN A 48 7.94 -20.98 -9.80
C ASN A 48 7.67 -19.82 -10.78
N LYS A 49 7.35 -18.60 -10.33
CA LYS A 49 7.21 -17.44 -11.23
C LYS A 49 8.50 -16.61 -11.23
N SER A 50 9.26 -16.68 -12.32
CA SER A 50 10.65 -16.17 -12.40
C SER A 50 10.81 -14.64 -12.29
N ARG A 51 9.74 -13.85 -12.19
CA ARG A 51 9.76 -12.39 -11.96
C ARG A 51 8.48 -11.92 -11.24
N SER A 52 8.35 -12.28 -9.97
CA SER A 52 7.21 -11.89 -9.14
C SER A 52 7.32 -10.43 -8.71
N VAL A 53 6.69 -9.53 -9.46
CA VAL A 53 6.37 -8.17 -8.99
C VAL A 53 4.87 -8.17 -8.67
N LEU A 54 4.51 -7.63 -7.51
CA LEU A 54 3.13 -7.26 -7.22
C LEU A 54 2.93 -5.81 -7.65
N TYR A 55 1.79 -5.51 -8.25
CA TYR A 55 1.40 -4.12 -8.48
C TYR A 55 -0.04 -3.90 -8.02
N LEU A 56 -0.27 -2.75 -7.40
CA LEU A 56 -1.58 -2.25 -7.07
C LEU A 56 -2.07 -1.38 -8.21
N TYR A 57 -3.30 -1.63 -8.67
CA TYR A 57 -4.01 -0.75 -9.57
C TYR A 57 -5.30 -0.26 -8.90
N THR A 58 -5.73 0.94 -9.24
CA THR A 58 -7.07 1.40 -8.87
C THR A 58 -8.00 1.25 -10.05
N ASP A 59 -9.19 0.73 -9.79
CA ASP A 59 -10.34 0.98 -10.64
C ASP A 59 -11.41 1.68 -9.80
N VAL A 60 -12.17 2.57 -10.44
CA VAL A 60 -13.28 3.27 -9.77
C VAL A 60 -14.56 2.67 -10.32
N VAL A 61 -15.15 1.77 -9.55
CA VAL A 61 -16.49 1.25 -9.84
C VAL A 61 -17.47 2.06 -9.01
N GLU A 62 -18.05 3.09 -9.62
CA GLU A 62 -19.10 3.94 -9.02
C GLU A 62 -18.64 4.78 -7.79
N LYS A 63 -19.40 4.74 -6.68
CA LYS A 63 -19.09 5.43 -5.41
C LYS A 63 -18.13 4.65 -4.51
N ASP A 64 -17.80 3.42 -4.91
CA ASP A 64 -16.92 2.51 -4.19
C ASP A 64 -15.52 2.58 -4.81
N SER A 65 -14.49 2.65 -3.97
CA SER A 65 -13.11 2.57 -4.45
C SER A 65 -12.69 1.10 -4.47
N LEU A 66 -12.26 0.60 -5.63
CA LEU A 66 -11.70 -0.73 -5.77
C LEU A 66 -10.17 -0.63 -5.89
N ILE A 67 -9.48 -1.37 -5.04
CA ILE A 67 -8.03 -1.57 -5.17
C ILE A 67 -7.79 -3.01 -5.58
N GLY A 68 -7.25 -3.19 -6.77
CA GLY A 68 -6.79 -4.47 -7.27
C GLY A 68 -5.33 -4.71 -6.90
N ILE A 69 -5.01 -5.88 -6.38
CA ILE A 69 -3.64 -6.39 -6.23
C ILE A 69 -3.44 -7.46 -7.29
N ALA A 70 -2.40 -7.34 -8.11
CA ALA A 70 -2.10 -8.34 -9.13
C ALA A 70 -0.62 -8.72 -9.18
N TYR A 71 -0.37 -9.97 -9.56
CA TYR A 71 0.94 -10.40 -10.03
C TYR A 71 1.15 -10.00 -11.49
N GLY A 72 2.26 -9.33 -11.75
CA GLY A 72 2.69 -9.03 -13.10
C GLY A 72 3.65 -7.87 -13.17
N LEU A 73 4.12 -7.62 -14.39
CA LEU A 73 4.96 -6.48 -14.71
C LEU A 73 4.07 -5.39 -15.33
N PRO A 74 3.74 -4.31 -14.61
CA PRO A 74 2.95 -3.22 -15.19
C PRO A 74 3.76 -2.47 -16.27
N VAL A 75 3.06 -1.64 -17.03
CA VAL A 75 3.69 -0.72 -17.99
C VAL A 75 4.51 0.29 -17.22
N TYR A 76 5.72 0.57 -17.71
CA TYR A 76 6.51 1.67 -17.17
C TYR A 76 5.83 3.00 -17.48
N GLU A 77 5.59 3.77 -16.42
CA GLU A 77 5.16 5.16 -16.49
C GLU A 77 5.96 5.94 -15.46
N LYS A 78 6.65 6.98 -15.93
CA LYS A 78 7.54 7.79 -15.09
C LYS A 78 6.76 8.44 -13.95
N ASP A 79 7.31 8.38 -12.74
CA ASP A 79 6.76 9.00 -11.52
C ASP A 79 5.35 8.53 -11.11
N LYS A 80 4.86 7.42 -11.69
CA LYS A 80 3.53 6.87 -11.41
C LYS A 80 3.47 6.00 -10.15
N TYR A 81 4.55 5.26 -9.85
CA TYR A 81 4.53 4.24 -8.80
C TYR A 81 5.48 4.57 -7.65
N TYR A 82 5.07 4.18 -6.44
CA TYR A 82 5.93 4.08 -5.25
C TYR A 82 6.28 2.63 -5.02
N LEU A 83 7.48 2.36 -4.48
CA LEU A 83 7.92 1.01 -4.17
C LEU A 83 7.82 0.74 -2.67
N LYS A 84 7.09 -0.32 -2.33
CA LYS A 84 7.11 -0.95 -1.00
C LYS A 84 7.65 -2.37 -1.15
N MET A 85 8.46 -2.84 -0.20
CA MET A 85 8.85 -4.25 -0.15
C MET A 85 7.86 -5.00 0.75
N VAL A 86 7.27 -6.07 0.22
CA VAL A 86 6.43 -7.01 0.97
C VAL A 86 7.19 -8.33 1.02
N ASN A 87 7.72 -8.67 2.20
CA ASN A 87 8.77 -9.68 2.34
C ASN A 87 9.96 -9.37 1.41
N THR A 88 10.21 -10.22 0.41
CA THR A 88 11.23 -10.05 -0.62
C THR A 88 10.66 -9.63 -1.97
N THR A 89 9.34 -9.45 -2.07
CA THR A 89 8.62 -9.13 -3.31
C THR A 89 8.38 -7.62 -3.40
N PRO A 90 8.73 -6.97 -4.53
CA PRO A 90 8.40 -5.57 -4.76
C PRO A 90 6.89 -5.40 -4.99
N LEU A 91 6.28 -4.48 -4.23
CA LEU A 91 4.92 -4.00 -4.41
C LEU A 91 4.96 -2.58 -4.99
N LEU A 92 4.54 -2.44 -6.25
CA LEU A 92 4.38 -1.15 -6.91
C LEU A 92 3.01 -0.57 -6.55
N ILE A 93 2.99 0.61 -5.95
CA ILE A 93 1.79 1.31 -5.48
C ILE A 93 1.57 2.54 -6.36
N GLU A 94 0.46 2.61 -7.11
CA GLU A 94 0.13 3.82 -7.85
C GLU A 94 0.10 5.07 -6.95
N GLN A 95 0.59 6.20 -7.45
CA GLN A 95 0.69 7.45 -6.70
C GLN A 95 -0.65 7.88 -6.08
N LYS A 96 -1.77 7.59 -6.75
CA LYS A 96 -3.11 7.85 -6.22
C LYS A 96 -3.37 7.04 -4.94
N ILE A 97 -3.14 5.73 -4.98
CA ILE A 97 -3.26 4.83 -3.81
C ILE A 97 -2.32 5.26 -2.70
N TYR A 98 -1.07 5.60 -3.06
CA TYR A 98 -0.07 6.05 -2.11
C TYR A 98 -0.56 7.29 -1.35
N LYS A 99 -0.97 8.33 -2.08
CA LYS A 99 -1.47 9.58 -1.50
C LYS A 99 -2.71 9.38 -0.63
N THR A 100 -3.58 8.43 -0.95
CA THR A 100 -4.82 8.21 -0.20
C THR A 100 -4.63 7.33 1.04
N TYR A 101 -3.84 6.26 0.95
CA TYR A 101 -3.81 5.22 2.00
C TYR A 101 -2.44 5.03 2.64
N PHE A 102 -1.34 5.34 1.93
CA PHE A 102 0.03 5.08 2.38
C PHE A 102 0.86 6.35 2.62
N GLN A 103 0.26 7.55 2.62
CA GLN A 103 0.99 8.82 2.78
C GLN A 103 1.80 8.89 4.09
N ASN A 104 1.38 8.12 5.10
CA ASN A 104 2.09 8.03 6.38
C ASN A 104 3.37 7.18 6.29
N GLU A 105 3.50 6.35 5.26
CA GLU A 105 4.71 5.59 4.95
C GLU A 105 5.66 6.42 4.07
N GLU A 106 6.93 6.46 4.46
CA GLU A 106 8.00 7.15 3.72
C GLU A 106 8.51 6.25 2.59
N LEU A 107 7.67 6.05 1.57
CA LEU A 107 7.99 5.24 0.39
C LEU A 107 8.70 6.07 -0.69
N LEU A 108 9.59 5.43 -1.44
CA LEU A 108 10.31 6.06 -2.54
C LEU A 108 9.55 5.91 -3.86
N LEU A 109 9.58 6.97 -4.68
CA LEU A 109 9.14 6.90 -6.06
C LEU A 109 9.98 5.90 -6.85
N CYS A 110 9.31 5.07 -7.65
CA CYS A 110 9.91 3.98 -8.39
C CYS A 110 9.99 4.30 -9.89
N ASN A 111 11.19 4.63 -10.34
CA ASN A 111 11.52 4.80 -11.76
C ASN A 111 12.47 3.70 -12.28
N ASN A 112 12.65 2.60 -11.53
CA ASN A 112 13.55 1.52 -11.92
C ASN A 112 12.86 0.54 -12.88
N HIS A 113 13.28 0.57 -14.15
CA HIS A 113 12.73 -0.26 -15.23
C HIS A 113 12.72 -1.77 -14.95
N LYS A 114 13.55 -2.28 -14.03
CA LYS A 114 13.60 -3.72 -13.70
C LYS A 114 12.29 -4.29 -13.15
N TYR A 115 11.40 -3.43 -12.62
CA TYR A 115 10.10 -3.83 -12.07
C TYR A 115 8.95 -3.72 -13.07
N PHE A 116 9.24 -3.32 -14.30
CA PHE A 116 8.25 -3.06 -15.33
C PHE A 116 8.44 -4.01 -16.50
N ARG A 117 7.41 -4.14 -17.32
CA ARG A 117 7.47 -4.98 -18.51
C ARG A 117 8.42 -4.34 -19.52
N SER A 118 9.23 -5.16 -20.18
CA SER A 118 10.01 -4.70 -21.34
C SER A 118 9.08 -4.38 -22.51
N GLU A 119 9.54 -3.60 -23.48
CA GLU A 119 8.78 -3.31 -24.71
C GLU A 119 8.41 -4.59 -25.47
N THR A 120 9.23 -5.64 -25.31
CA THR A 120 9.05 -6.97 -25.92
C THR A 120 8.23 -7.94 -25.06
N TYR A 121 7.70 -7.49 -23.92
CA TYR A 121 6.93 -8.36 -23.03
C TYR A 121 5.57 -8.71 -23.65
N PHE A 122 5.41 -9.99 -23.96
CA PHE A 122 4.11 -10.56 -24.28
C PHE A 122 3.49 -11.09 -22.98
N PRO A 123 2.27 -10.67 -22.59
CA PRO A 123 1.63 -11.21 -21.41
C PRO A 123 1.41 -12.70 -21.62
N ASN A 124 1.93 -13.53 -20.71
CA ASN A 124 1.49 -14.92 -20.64
C ASN A 124 0.02 -14.91 -20.24
N ILE A 125 -0.85 -15.28 -21.18
CA ILE A 125 -2.28 -15.44 -20.98
C ILE A 125 -2.43 -16.70 -20.11
N GLY A 126 -2.55 -16.49 -18.80
CA GLY A 126 -2.47 -17.54 -17.80
C GLY A 126 -2.53 -16.91 -16.40
N GLU A 127 -3.70 -16.36 -16.11
CA GLU A 127 -4.21 -15.94 -14.79
C GLU A 127 -3.21 -15.17 -13.90
N PRO A 128 -3.10 -13.85 -14.10
CA PRO A 128 -2.82 -12.96 -12.98
C PRO A 128 -3.78 -13.28 -11.82
N TYR A 129 -3.20 -13.57 -10.66
CA TYR A 129 -3.94 -13.67 -9.41
C TYR A 129 -4.41 -12.27 -9.10
N TYR A 130 -5.70 -12.11 -8.77
CA TYR A 130 -6.26 -10.82 -8.43
C TYR A 130 -6.87 -10.85 -7.04
N VAL A 131 -6.60 -9.81 -6.27
CA VAL A 131 -7.36 -9.51 -5.06
C VAL A 131 -8.01 -8.16 -5.23
N ASN A 132 -9.33 -8.12 -5.17
CA ASN A 132 -10.12 -6.90 -5.23
C ASN A 132 -10.53 -6.53 -3.80
N ILE A 133 -10.05 -5.38 -3.33
CA ILE A 133 -10.39 -4.81 -2.03
C ILE A 133 -11.40 -3.69 -2.26
N TYR A 134 -12.63 -3.92 -1.79
CA TYR A 134 -13.72 -2.97 -1.90
C TYR A 134 -13.72 -2.02 -0.72
N ILE A 135 -13.74 -0.72 -1.00
CA ILE A 135 -13.69 0.34 0.00
C ILE A 135 -14.89 1.25 -0.15
N TYR A 136 -15.72 1.31 0.90
CA TYR A 136 -16.85 2.21 0.99
C TYR A 136 -16.71 3.10 2.22
N ASN A 137 -16.91 4.41 2.06
CA ASN A 137 -16.79 5.40 3.14
C ASN A 137 -15.49 5.28 3.96
N GLY A 138 -14.37 5.00 3.29
CA GLY A 138 -13.06 4.89 3.93
C GLY A 138 -12.89 3.63 4.80
N LYS A 139 -13.70 2.59 4.58
CA LYS A 139 -13.56 1.28 5.24
C LYS A 139 -13.56 0.16 4.21
N VAL A 140 -12.77 -0.89 4.48
CA VAL A 140 -12.85 -2.14 3.73
C VAL A 140 -14.20 -2.79 4.02
N THR A 141 -14.97 -3.08 2.97
CA THR A 141 -16.30 -3.72 3.07
C THR A 141 -16.29 -5.16 2.60
N ASN A 142 -15.52 -5.47 1.56
CA ASN A 142 -15.38 -6.81 1.00
C ASN A 142 -13.98 -7.02 0.44
N ILE A 143 -13.54 -8.27 0.40
CA ILE A 143 -12.30 -8.69 -0.27
C ILE A 143 -12.62 -9.92 -1.10
N GLU A 144 -12.39 -9.84 -2.41
CA GLU A 144 -12.60 -10.94 -3.33
C GLU A 144 -11.26 -11.43 -3.90
N HIS A 145 -11.02 -12.73 -3.81
CA HIS A 145 -9.86 -13.39 -4.38
C HIS A 145 -10.27 -14.10 -5.67
N GLN A 146 -9.60 -13.79 -6.79
CA GLN A 146 -9.80 -14.45 -8.07
C GLN A 146 -8.52 -15.22 -8.45
N ASN A 147 -8.71 -16.47 -8.89
CA ASN A 147 -7.64 -17.38 -9.32
C ASN A 147 -6.56 -17.63 -8.25
N VAL A 148 -6.97 -18.07 -7.05
CA VAL A 148 -6.05 -18.65 -6.06
C VAL A 148 -5.97 -20.16 -6.36
N PRO A 149 -4.91 -20.69 -6.98
CA PRO A 149 -4.70 -22.13 -7.03
C PRO A 149 -4.44 -22.63 -5.62
N GLU A 150 -5.03 -23.79 -5.34
CA GLU A 150 -4.88 -24.57 -4.12
C GLU A 150 -3.43 -25.04 -3.89
#